data_AF-A0A5P2DU78-F1
#
_entry.id   AF-A0A5P2DU78-F1
#
_cell.length_a   1.000
_cell.length_b   1.000
_cell.length_c   1.000
_cell.angle_alpha   90.00
_cell.angle_beta   90.00
_cell.angle_gamma   90.00
#
_symmetry.space_group_name_H-M   'P 1'
#
loop_
_entity.id
_entity.type
_entity.pdbx_description
1 polymer ?
#
loop_
_entity_poly.entity_id
_entity_poly.type
_entity_poly.pdbx_seq_one_letter_code
_entity_poly.pdbx_strand_id
1 'polypeptide(L)' 'MSPTSDDHAVPERERSLAEINADIRCLFARAEGRLSDAERIRHAVLLGEWASAIRASVVPAA' A
#
# COMPACT_ATOMS: atom_id res chain seq x y z
N MET A 1 -6.09 -38.25 3.32
CA MET A 1 -5.15 -37.27 3.92
C MET A 1 -4.14 -36.95 2.85
N SER A 2 -4.41 -35.91 2.06
CA SER A 2 -3.55 -35.44 0.96
C SER A 2 -2.88 -34.14 1.40
N PRO A 3 -1.65 -33.88 0.95
CA PRO A 3 -0.70 -33.05 1.67
C PRO A 3 -1.14 -31.59 1.64
N THR A 4 -0.86 -30.92 2.75
CA THR A 4 -0.87 -29.47 2.92
C THR A 4 -0.37 -28.79 1.66
N SER A 5 -1.23 -27.96 1.05
CA SER A 5 -0.75 -26.83 0.27
C SER A 5 0.22 -26.10 1.18
N ASP A 6 1.51 -26.27 0.94
CA ASP A 6 2.47 -25.19 1.12
C ASP A 6 2.01 -24.09 0.16
N ASP A 7 0.95 -23.40 0.57
CA ASP A 7 0.63 -22.07 0.14
C ASP A 7 1.83 -21.28 0.63
N HIS A 8 2.86 -21.26 -0.21
CA HIS A 8 3.94 -20.31 -0.13
C HIS A 8 3.24 -18.97 -0.11
N ALA A 9 2.93 -18.49 1.11
CA ALA A 9 2.54 -17.12 1.36
C ALA A 9 3.65 -16.32 0.70
N VAL A 10 3.39 -15.87 -0.53
CA VAL A 10 4.27 -14.96 -1.24
C VAL A 10 4.51 -13.90 -0.20
N PRO A 11 5.76 -13.70 0.28
CA PRO A 11 6.00 -12.70 1.31
C PRO A 11 5.39 -11.44 0.73
N GLU A 12 4.34 -10.91 1.39
CA GLU A 12 3.62 -9.77 0.89
C GLU A 12 4.70 -8.73 0.65
N ARG A 13 5.02 -8.48 -0.63
CA ARG A 13 6.16 -7.64 -0.96
C ARG A 13 5.86 -6.30 -0.29
N GLU A 14 6.71 -5.90 0.64
CA GLU A 14 6.61 -4.56 1.22
C GLU A 14 6.62 -3.57 0.07
N ARG A 15 5.49 -2.88 -0.11
CA ARG A 15 5.32 -1.96 -1.24
C ARG A 15 6.27 -0.80 -1.06
N SER A 16 7.00 -0.46 -2.11
CA SER A 16 7.89 0.69 -2.08
C SER A 16 7.10 1.99 -1.97
N LEU A 17 7.72 3.03 -1.43
CA LEU A 17 7.16 4.38 -1.42
C LEU A 17 6.78 4.87 -2.83
N ALA A 18 7.52 4.46 -3.86
CA ALA A 18 7.24 4.83 -5.23
C ALA A 18 5.90 4.24 -5.72
N GLU A 19 5.64 2.96 -5.41
CA GLU A 19 4.39 2.28 -5.75
C GLU A 19 3.19 2.88 -5.03
N ILE A 20 3.31 3.09 -3.70
CA ILE A 20 2.23 3.68 -2.90
C ILE A 20 1.89 5.10 -3.41
N ASN A 21 2.90 5.90 -3.73
CA ASN A 21 2.69 7.23 -4.30
C ASN A 21 2.06 7.20 -5.71
N ALA A 22 2.37 6.20 -6.53
CA ALA A 22 1.76 6.03 -7.85
C ALA A 22 0.26 5.74 -7.72
N ASP A 23 -0.12 4.88 -6.77
CA ASP A 23 -1.53 4.55 -6.51
C ASP A 23 -2.32 5.75 -6.01
N ILE A 24 -1.75 6.54 -5.08
CA ILE A 24 -2.39 7.78 -4.60
C ILE A 24 -2.64 8.73 -5.77
N ARG A 25 -1.66 8.95 -6.64
CA ARG A 25 -1.81 9.83 -7.82
C ARG A 25 -2.86 9.29 -8.80
N CYS A 26 -2.85 7.98 -9.06
CA CYS A 26 -3.83 7.33 -9.94
C CYS A 26 -5.25 7.47 -9.39
N LEU A 27 -5.44 7.32 -8.08
CA LEU A 27 -6.73 7.51 -7.41
C LEU A 27 -7.28 8.92 -7.65
N PHE A 28 -6.46 9.95 -7.41
CA PHE A 28 -6.89 11.34 -7.63
C PHE A 28 -7.13 11.67 -9.11
N ALA A 29 -6.32 11.14 -10.01
CA ALA A 29 -6.49 11.34 -11.46
C ALA A 29 -7.82 10.77 -11.96
N ARG A 30 -8.23 9.60 -11.45
CA ARG A 30 -9.51 8.95 -11.81
C ARG A 30 -10.73 9.65 -11.21
N ALA A 31 -10.57 10.24 -10.04
CA ALA A 31 -11.65 10.91 -9.33
C ALA A 31 -11.88 12.36 -9.77
N GLU A 32 -11.10 12.85 -10.75
CA GLU A 32 -11.16 14.24 -11.24
C GLU A 32 -11.11 15.28 -10.11
N GLY A 33 -10.36 14.97 -9.04
CA GLY A 33 -10.18 15.81 -7.86
C GLY A 33 -11.24 15.67 -6.77
N ARG A 34 -12.30 14.85 -6.94
CA ARG A 34 -13.32 14.62 -5.89
C ARG A 34 -13.54 13.14 -5.59
N LEU A 35 -12.97 12.68 -4.49
CA LEU A 35 -13.10 11.29 -4.03
C LEU A 35 -14.50 10.98 -3.52
N SER A 36 -15.08 9.87 -4.00
CA SER A 36 -16.22 9.20 -3.38
C SER A 36 -15.90 8.71 -1.96
N ASP A 37 -16.92 8.29 -1.20
CA ASP A 37 -16.70 7.74 0.15
C ASP A 37 -15.79 6.51 0.13
N ALA A 38 -15.97 5.61 -0.84
CA ALA A 38 -15.13 4.42 -1.01
C ALA A 38 -13.68 4.79 -1.35
N GLU A 39 -13.47 5.79 -2.21
CA GLU A 39 -12.13 6.26 -2.57
C GLU A 39 -11.45 6.99 -1.41
N ARG A 40 -12.20 7.70 -0.55
CA ARG A 40 -11.65 8.27 0.68
C ARG A 40 -11.16 7.20 1.65
N ILE A 41 -11.89 6.09 1.79
CA ILE A 41 -11.46 4.95 2.59
C ILE A 41 -10.17 4.36 2.00
N ARG A 42 -10.12 4.15 0.68
CA ARG A 42 -8.90 3.66 0.00
C ARG A 42 -7.72 4.61 0.19
N HIS A 43 -7.93 5.91 0.07
CA HIS A 43 -6.90 6.91 0.31
C HIS A 43 -6.36 6.84 1.74
N ALA A 44 -7.21 6.66 2.74
CA ALA A 44 -6.79 6.52 4.13
C ALA A 44 -5.90 5.27 4.36
N VAL A 45 -6.22 4.15 3.70
CA VAL A 45 -5.38 2.93 3.73
C VAL A 45 -4.01 3.22 3.11
N LEU A 46 -3.99 3.83 1.92
CA LEU A 46 -2.74 4.21 1.23
C LEU A 46 -1.87 5.16 2.07
N LEU A 47 -2.47 6.11 2.78
CA LEU A 47 -1.75 6.99 3.71
C LEU A 47 -1.16 6.23 4.90
N GLY A 48 -1.86 5.22 5.41
CA GLY A 48 -1.34 4.36 6.47
C GLY A 48 -0.11 3.57 6.02
N GLU A 49 -0.18 2.97 4.84
CA GLU A 49 0.94 2.25 4.23
C GLU A 49 2.12 3.17 3.93
N TRP A 50 1.86 4.35 3.34
CA TRP A 50 2.88 5.36 3.09
C TRP A 50 3.59 5.78 4.39
N ALA A 51 2.83 6.04 5.45
CA ALA A 51 3.41 6.41 6.74
C ALA A 51 4.27 5.29 7.34
N SER A 52 3.87 4.03 7.15
CA SER A 52 4.67 2.87 7.56
C SER A 52 5.97 2.78 6.78
N ALA A 53 5.89 2.87 5.44
CA ALA A 53 7.04 2.79 4.56
C ALA A 53 8.02 3.96 4.78
N ILE A 54 7.51 5.18 5.03
CA ILE A 54 8.35 6.31 5.41
C ILE A 54 9.08 5.99 6.71
N ARG A 55 8.37 5.59 7.77
CA ARG A 55 8.98 5.25 9.07
C ARG A 55 10.08 4.21 8.92
N ALA A 56 9.85 3.16 8.13
CA ALA A 56 10.87 2.15 7.83
C ALA A 56 12.08 2.74 7.08
N SER A 57 11.87 3.69 6.18
CA SER A 57 12.96 4.36 5.44
C SER A 57 13.76 5.38 6.25
N VAL A 58 13.20 5.97 7.32
CA VAL A 58 13.89 6.97 8.15
C VAL A 58 14.64 6.37 9.35
N VAL A 59 14.51 5.06 9.61
CA VAL A 59 15.33 4.40 10.65
C VAL A 59 16.79 4.44 10.19
N PRO A 60 17.70 5.13 10.91
CA PRO A 60 19.12 5.08 10.60
C PRO A 60 19.58 3.64 10.76
N ALA A 61 20.33 3.11 9.78
CA ALA A 61 21.03 1.84 9.96
C ALA A 61 21.93 1.98 11.21
N ALA A 62 21.59 1.26 12.27
CA ALA A 62 22.31 1.25 13.54
C ALA A 62 23.63 0.47 13.43
#